data_AF-A0A3S2VD00-F1
#
_entry.id   AF-A0A3S2VD00-F1
#
_cell.length_a   1.000
_cell.length_b   1.000
_cell.length_c   1.000
_cell.angle_alpha   90.00
_cell.angle_beta   90.00
_cell.angle_gamma   90.00
#
_symmetry.space_group_name_H-M   'P 1'
#
loop_
_entity.id
_entity.type
_entity.pdbx_description
1 polymer ?
#
loop_
_entity_poly.entity_id
_entity_poly.type
_entity_poly.pdbx_seq_one_letter_code
_entity_poly.pdbx_strand_id
1 'polypeptide(L)'
;MSSYSIGQAARLLGVSGETVRRWADSGRLAMGRDGSGNRVIDGAGLAEFAARRARDAGQGQDGPSHTSARNAFTGIVTAVRTDDVVAQVEIQSGPHRVVSMVTREAVEELGLEVGVTVTARVKSTSVHVDRA
;
A
#
# COMPACT_ATOMS: atom_id res chain seq x y z
N MET A 1 -8.41 -6.38 -24.32
CA MET A 1 -7.40 -5.89 -23.34
C MET A 1 -7.21 -4.41 -23.57
N SER A 2 -7.20 -3.60 -22.50
CA SER A 2 -6.99 -2.16 -22.61
C SER A 2 -5.54 -1.87 -23.01
N SER A 3 -5.32 -1.01 -23.99
CA SER A 3 -3.99 -0.59 -24.43
C SER A 3 -3.77 0.90 -24.14
N TYR A 4 -2.55 1.26 -23.74
CA TYR A 4 -2.21 2.63 -23.37
C TYR A 4 -1.11 3.19 -24.28
N SER A 5 -1.30 4.42 -24.74
CA SER A 5 -0.20 5.19 -25.33
C SER A 5 0.85 5.55 -24.27
N ILE A 6 2.07 5.88 -24.70
CA ILE A 6 3.14 6.39 -23.82
C ILE A 6 2.64 7.55 -22.94
N GLY A 7 1.87 8.48 -23.51
CA GLY A 7 1.37 9.64 -22.78
C GLY A 7 0.29 9.32 -21.74
N GLN A 8 -0.49 8.25 -21.95
CA GLN A 8 -1.43 7.77 -20.94
C GLN A 8 -0.70 7.00 -19.83
N ALA A 9 0.25 6.13 -20.19
CA ALA A 9 1.08 5.42 -19.23
C ALA A 9 1.89 6.37 -18.35
N ALA A 10 2.47 7.43 -18.93
CA ALA A 10 3.21 8.45 -18.20
C ALA A 10 2.36 9.13 -17.12
N ARG A 11 1.11 9.47 -17.45
CA ARG A 11 0.15 10.05 -16.50
C ARG A 11 -0.20 9.07 -15.38
N LEU A 12 -0.46 7.80 -15.71
CA LEU A 12 -0.77 6.77 -14.70
C LEU A 12 0.42 6.47 -13.78
N LEU A 13 1.65 6.51 -14.31
CA LEU A 13 2.88 6.22 -13.57
C LEU A 13 3.46 7.44 -12.85
N GLY A 14 2.87 8.63 -13.01
CA GLY A 14 3.34 9.87 -12.40
C GLY A 14 4.73 10.31 -12.89
N VAL A 15 5.08 10.05 -14.15
CA VAL A 15 6.40 10.40 -14.73
C VAL A 15 6.26 11.06 -16.10
N SER A 16 7.37 11.53 -16.66
CA SER A 16 7.39 12.07 -18.04
C SER A 16 7.25 10.97 -19.10
N GLY A 17 6.68 11.32 -20.26
CA GLY A 17 6.63 10.41 -21.42
C GLY A 17 8.01 9.94 -21.88
N GLU A 18 9.04 10.78 -21.72
CA GLU A 18 10.42 10.41 -22.02
C GLU A 18 10.96 9.32 -21.08
N THR A 19 10.57 9.37 -19.81
CA THR A 19 10.94 8.32 -18.84
C THR A 19 10.32 6.98 -19.24
N VAL A 20 9.05 6.99 -19.67
CA VAL A 20 8.35 5.80 -20.16
C VAL A 20 9.00 5.27 -21.45
N ARG A 21 9.36 6.16 -22.38
CA ARG A 21 10.08 5.78 -23.60
C ARG A 21 11.41 5.12 -23.28
N ARG A 22 12.21 5.71 -22.38
CA ARG A 22 13.48 5.11 -21.92
C ARG A 22 13.29 3.74 -21.29
N TRP A 23 12.21 3.50 -20.55
CA TRP A 23 11.91 2.17 -20.01
C TRP A 23 11.49 1.17 -21.08
N ALA A 24 10.74 1.61 -22.08
CA ALA A 24 10.40 0.77 -23.22
C ALA A 24 11.65 0.38 -24.03
N ASP A 25 12.52 1.34 -24.30
CA ASP A 25 13.70 1.13 -25.14
C ASP A 25 14.78 0.30 -24.39
N SER A 26 14.80 0.34 -23.06
CA SER A 26 15.62 -0.55 -22.21
C SER A 26 14.98 -1.92 -21.93
N GLY A 27 13.81 -2.21 -22.50
CA GLY A 27 13.08 -3.47 -22.29
C GLY A 27 12.45 -3.63 -20.90
N ARG A 28 12.52 -2.59 -20.03
CA ARG A 28 11.92 -2.62 -18.69
C ARG A 28 10.40 -2.57 -18.72
N LEU A 29 9.81 -1.97 -19.76
CA LEU A 29 8.37 -1.91 -19.99
C LEU A 29 8.06 -2.44 -21.39
N ALA A 30 7.38 -3.58 -21.46
CA ALA A 30 7.03 -4.20 -22.74
C ALA A 30 6.07 -3.30 -23.54
N MET A 31 6.35 -3.13 -24.83
CA MET A 31 5.48 -2.42 -25.76
C MET A 31 5.18 -3.28 -26.97
N GLY A 32 3.91 -3.28 -27.38
CA GLY A 32 3.43 -3.87 -28.61
C GLY A 32 3.11 -2.80 -29.65
N ARG A 33 2.43 -3.24 -30.71
CA ARG A 33 1.77 -2.39 -31.67
C ARG A 33 0.29 -2.68 -31.67
N ASP A 34 -0.54 -1.64 -31.81
CA ASP A 34 -1.97 -1.83 -32.04
C ASP A 34 -2.25 -2.25 -33.48
N GLY A 35 -3.52 -2.55 -33.80
CA GLY A 35 -3.95 -2.91 -35.16
C GLY A 35 -3.73 -1.82 -36.21
N SER A 36 -3.42 -0.60 -35.79
CA SER A 36 -3.09 0.55 -36.63
C SER A 36 -1.58 0.83 -36.71
N GLY A 37 -0.75 0.00 -36.08
CA GLY A 37 0.71 0.10 -36.09
C GLY A 37 1.33 1.05 -35.06
N ASN A 38 0.53 1.69 -34.19
CA ASN A 38 1.03 2.61 -33.15
C ASN A 38 1.68 1.82 -32.01
N ARG A 39 2.76 2.36 -31.41
CA ARG A 39 3.36 1.80 -30.20
C ARG A 39 2.37 1.93 -29.03
N VAL A 40 2.02 0.82 -28.42
CA VAL A 40 1.12 0.76 -27.26
C VAL A 40 1.66 -0.16 -26.19
N ILE A 41 1.27 0.10 -24.94
CA ILE A 41 1.59 -0.72 -23.79
C ILE A 41 0.34 -1.52 -23.45
N ASP A 42 0.48 -2.83 -23.31
CA ASP A 42 -0.60 -3.67 -22.82
C ASP A 42 -0.95 -3.30 -21.37
N GLY A 43 -2.25 -3.24 -21.06
CA GLY A 43 -2.73 -2.81 -19.75
C GLY A 43 -2.30 -3.71 -18.59
N ALA A 44 -2.24 -5.03 -18.80
CA ALA A 44 -1.76 -5.95 -17.76
C ALA A 44 -0.27 -5.75 -17.52
N GLY A 45 0.52 -5.62 -18.59
CA GLY A 45 1.95 -5.32 -18.49
C GLY A 45 2.24 -3.96 -17.83
N LEU A 46 1.43 -2.94 -18.11
CA LEU A 46 1.55 -1.63 -17.46
C LEU A 46 1.24 -1.71 -15.96
N ALA A 47 0.18 -2.43 -15.58
CA ALA A 47 -0.21 -2.61 -14.19
C ALA A 47 0.85 -3.38 -13.39
N GLU A 48 1.38 -4.47 -13.96
CA GLU A 48 2.47 -5.24 -13.35
C GLU A 48 3.73 -4.37 -13.15
N PHE A 49 4.11 -3.60 -14.18
CA PHE A 49 5.23 -2.68 -14.09
C PHE A 49 5.03 -1.62 -12.99
N ALA A 50 3.83 -1.05 -12.90
CA ALA A 50 3.49 -0.04 -11.89
C ALA A 50 3.58 -0.63 -10.46
N ALA A 51 3.02 -1.81 -10.24
CA ALA A 51 3.04 -2.50 -8.95
C ALA A 51 4.47 -2.84 -8.51
N ARG A 52 5.28 -3.42 -9.42
CA ARG A 52 6.70 -3.73 -9.13
C ARG A 52 7.48 -2.47 -8.75
N ARG A 53 7.32 -1.39 -9.52
CA ARG A 53 7.98 -0.10 -9.25
C ARG A 53 7.60 0.47 -7.89
N ALA A 54 6.33 0.37 -7.49
CA ALA A 54 5.87 0.88 -6.20
C ALA A 54 6.50 0.11 -5.03
N ARG A 55 6.60 -1.22 -5.13
CA ARG A 55 7.28 -2.06 -4.13
C ARG A 55 8.76 -1.70 -3.98
N ASP A 56 9.46 -1.52 -5.08
CA ASP A 56 10.89 -1.15 -5.07
C ASP A 56 11.11 0.25 -4.45
N ALA A 57 10.15 1.17 -4.60
CA ALA A 57 10.23 2.52 -4.05
C ALA A 57 9.87 2.60 -2.55
N GLY A 58 9.10 1.63 -2.03
CA GLY A 58 8.59 1.60 -0.65
C GLY A 58 9.60 1.13 0.40
N GLN A 59 10.71 0.49 -0.01
CA GLN A 59 11.73 -0.08 0.89
C GLN A 59 12.63 0.95 1.61
N GLY A 60 12.28 2.24 1.57
CA GLY A 60 13.12 3.34 2.08
C GLY A 60 12.43 4.32 3.04
N GLN A 61 11.27 3.99 3.61
CA GLN A 61 10.55 4.89 4.52
C GLN A 61 10.67 4.45 6.00
N ASP A 62 11.90 4.33 6.49
CA ASP A 62 12.23 4.25 7.93
C ASP A 62 12.32 5.66 8.57
N GLY A 63 11.38 6.54 8.22
CA GLY A 63 11.28 7.89 8.78
C GLY A 63 10.16 7.96 9.83
N PRO A 64 10.26 8.82 10.86
CA PRO A 64 9.14 9.08 11.75
C PRO A 64 7.98 9.64 10.92
N SER A 65 6.96 8.81 10.69
CA SER A 65 5.74 9.22 10.00
C SER A 65 5.05 10.32 10.81
N HIS A 66 5.10 11.56 10.32
CA HIS A 66 4.31 12.64 10.86
C HIS A 66 2.83 12.29 10.69
N THR A 67 2.16 11.96 11.80
CA THR A 67 0.76 11.56 11.80
C THR A 67 -0.11 12.56 12.56
N SER A 68 -1.32 12.80 12.05
CA SER A 68 -2.30 13.68 12.67
C SER A 68 -3.26 12.93 13.61
N ALA A 69 -3.08 11.62 13.80
CA ALA A 69 -3.76 10.83 14.82
C ALA A 69 -3.24 11.23 16.21
N ARG A 70 -4.12 11.65 17.12
CA ARG A 70 -3.73 12.16 18.45
C ARG A 70 -3.80 11.13 19.56
N ASN A 71 -4.55 10.05 19.37
CA ASN A 71 -4.62 8.96 20.33
C ASN A 71 -3.65 7.86 19.89
N ALA A 72 -2.76 7.44 20.79
CA ALA A 72 -1.78 6.39 20.55
C ALA A 72 -1.78 5.42 21.74
N PHE A 73 -1.95 4.14 21.43
CA PHE A 73 -2.00 3.04 22.39
C PHE A 73 -0.85 2.09 22.05
N THR A 74 0.29 2.27 22.71
CA THR A 74 1.44 1.37 22.56
C THR A 74 1.20 0.13 23.41
N GLY A 75 1.34 -1.04 22.81
CA GLY A 75 1.06 -2.31 23.46
C GLY A 75 1.70 -3.48 22.74
N ILE A 76 1.39 -4.68 23.21
CA ILE A 76 1.84 -5.95 22.63
C ILE A 76 0.66 -6.62 21.92
N VAL A 77 0.91 -7.18 20.73
CA VAL A 77 -0.09 -7.98 20.02
C VAL A 77 -0.33 -9.28 20.78
N THR A 78 -1.58 -9.58 21.11
CA THR A 78 -1.98 -10.77 21.86
C THR A 78 -2.72 -11.80 21.01
N ALA A 79 -3.33 -11.38 19.90
CA ALA A 79 -3.94 -12.27 18.92
C ALA A 79 -3.98 -11.61 17.54
N VAL A 80 -3.85 -12.44 16.49
CA VAL A 80 -4.08 -12.05 15.09
C VAL A 80 -5.00 -13.09 14.48
N ARG A 81 -6.12 -12.63 13.90
CA ARG A 81 -7.08 -13.48 13.20
C ARG A 81 -7.23 -12.97 11.78
N THR A 82 -6.84 -13.78 10.81
CA THR A 82 -6.82 -13.38 9.40
C THR A 82 -7.91 -14.12 8.64
N ASP A 83 -8.65 -13.39 7.83
CA ASP A 83 -9.60 -13.87 6.83
C ASP A 83 -9.02 -13.61 5.42
N ASP A 84 -9.79 -13.79 4.35
CA ASP A 84 -9.29 -13.65 2.98
C ASP A 84 -8.75 -12.25 2.67
N VAL A 85 -9.46 -11.20 3.12
CA VAL A 85 -9.12 -9.79 2.81
C VAL A 85 -8.82 -8.98 4.07
N VAL A 86 -9.44 -9.33 5.20
CA VAL A 86 -9.36 -8.57 6.45
C VAL A 86 -8.69 -9.38 7.55
N ALA A 87 -8.08 -8.69 8.50
CA ALA A 87 -7.52 -9.28 9.69
C ALA A 87 -7.87 -8.46 10.93
N GLN A 88 -8.12 -9.15 12.02
CA GLN A 88 -8.30 -8.58 13.34
C GLN A 88 -7.00 -8.74 14.14
N VAL A 89 -6.53 -7.63 14.70
CA VAL A 89 -5.35 -7.59 15.57
C VAL A 89 -5.77 -7.11 16.95
N GLU A 90 -5.53 -7.95 17.96
CA GLU A 90 -5.76 -7.62 19.36
C GLU A 90 -4.47 -7.13 20.00
N ILE A 91 -4.55 -6.01 20.72
CA ILE A 91 -3.40 -5.35 21.32
C ILE A 91 -3.70 -5.09 22.79
N GLN A 92 -2.82 -5.55 23.67
CA GLN A 92 -2.85 -5.21 25.08
C GLN A 92 -1.99 -3.96 25.33
N SER A 93 -2.64 -2.85 25.70
CA SER A 93 -2.01 -1.55 25.98
C SER A 93 -2.28 -1.18 27.44
N GLY A 94 -1.38 -1.57 28.34
CA GLY A 94 -1.58 -1.39 29.79
C GLY A 94 -2.81 -2.16 30.28
N PRO A 95 -3.77 -1.53 30.98
CA PRO A 95 -5.01 -2.19 31.41
C PRO A 95 -6.07 -2.31 30.29
N HIS A 96 -5.83 -1.75 29.11
CA HIS A 96 -6.82 -1.66 28.05
C HIS A 96 -6.54 -2.66 26.92
N ARG A 97 -7.60 -3.35 26.48
CA ARG A 97 -7.59 -4.18 25.25
C ARG A 97 -8.10 -3.34 24.09
N VAL A 98 -7.27 -3.18 23.06
CA VAL A 98 -7.60 -2.47 21.81
C VAL A 98 -7.70 -3.50 20.69
N VAL A 99 -8.75 -3.42 19.88
CA VAL A 99 -8.94 -4.29 18.71
C VAL A 99 -8.93 -3.43 17.46
N SER A 100 -8.09 -3.78 16.50
CA SER A 100 -8.02 -3.13 15.20
C SER A 100 -8.43 -4.10 14.10
N MET A 101 -9.15 -3.60 13.10
CA MET A 101 -9.31 -4.30 11.82
C MET A 101 -8.37 -3.65 10.80
N VAL A 102 -7.57 -4.47 10.15
CA VAL A 102 -6.64 -4.10 9.09
C VAL A 102 -6.83 -5.06 7.92
N THR A 103 -6.16 -4.82 6.79
CA THR A 103 -6.16 -5.81 5.71
C THR A 103 -5.23 -6.96 6.05
N ARG A 104 -5.46 -8.11 5.42
CA ARG A 104 -4.56 -9.26 5.51
C ARG A 104 -3.14 -8.87 5.07
N GLU A 105 -3.01 -8.15 3.96
CA GLU A 105 -1.72 -7.74 3.43
C GLU A 105 -0.97 -6.83 4.41
N ALA A 106 -1.66 -5.95 5.15
CA ALA A 106 -1.01 -5.09 6.13
C ALA A 106 -0.42 -5.88 7.31
N VAL A 107 -1.07 -6.98 7.73
CA VAL A 107 -0.50 -7.89 8.75
C VAL A 107 0.80 -8.51 8.24
N GLU A 108 0.79 -9.01 7.01
CA GLU A 108 1.92 -9.67 6.38
C GLU A 108 3.09 -8.69 6.13
N GLU A 109 2.80 -7.51 5.58
CA GLU A 109 3.81 -6.48 5.26
C GLU A 109 4.45 -5.87 6.53
N LEU A 110 3.68 -5.68 7.59
CA LEU A 110 4.17 -5.08 8.84
C LEU A 110 4.70 -6.12 9.84
N GLY A 111 4.63 -7.42 9.52
CA GLY A 111 5.05 -8.51 10.41
C GLY A 111 4.26 -8.51 11.74
N LEU A 112 2.95 -8.27 11.68
CA LEU A 112 2.11 -8.24 12.88
C LEU A 112 1.87 -9.66 13.37
N GLU A 113 2.58 -10.04 14.42
CA GLU A 113 2.51 -11.36 15.04
C GLU A 113 2.32 -11.25 16.55
N VAL A 114 1.79 -12.32 17.16
CA VAL A 114 1.65 -12.39 18.62
C VAL A 114 3.01 -12.19 19.28
N GLY A 115 3.09 -11.26 20.22
CA GLY A 115 4.32 -10.90 20.92
C GLY A 115 5.03 -9.66 20.37
N VAL A 116 4.66 -9.16 19.20
CA VAL A 116 5.25 -7.93 18.62
C VAL A 116 4.71 -6.68 19.30
N THR A 117 5.59 -5.72 19.57
CA THR A 117 5.22 -4.38 20.08
C THR A 117 4.71 -3.51 18.94
N VAL A 118 3.54 -2.89 19.14
CA VAL A 118 2.89 -2.05 18.15
C VAL A 118 2.33 -0.77 18.80
N THR A 119 2.08 0.26 17.99
CA THR A 119 1.32 1.45 18.41
C THR A 119 0.03 1.54 17.60
N ALA A 120 -1.11 1.22 18.22
CA ALA A 120 -2.41 1.49 17.63
C ALA A 120 -2.71 2.99 17.69
N ARG A 121 -3.02 3.61 16.55
CA ARG A 121 -3.30 5.05 16.47
C ARG A 121 -4.74 5.29 16.02
N VAL A 122 -5.43 6.19 16.71
CA VAL A 122 -6.83 6.54 16.40
C VAL A 122 -6.95 8.05 16.20
N LYS A 123 -7.64 8.44 15.12
CA LYS A 123 -7.95 9.85 14.84
C LYS A 123 -8.96 10.37 15.87
N SER A 124 -8.73 11.57 16.43
CA SER A 124 -9.61 12.15 17.45
C SER A 124 -11.06 12.29 17.00
N THR A 125 -11.30 12.56 15.72
CA THR A 125 -12.63 12.72 15.13
C THR A 125 -13.42 11.40 15.03
N SER A 126 -12.80 10.26 15.35
CA SER A 126 -13.44 8.93 15.35
C SER A 126 -13.76 8.44 16.76
N VAL A 127 -13.45 9.23 17.81
CA VAL A 127 -13.75 8.90 19.20
C VAL A 127 -15.09 9.51 19.57
N HIS A 128 -16.00 8.67 20.08
CA HIS A 128 -17.29 9.10 20.61
C HIS A 128 -17.18 9.27 22.13
N VAL A 129 -17.94 10.23 22.68
CA VAL A 129 -17.97 10.51 24.12
C VAL A 129 -19.41 10.42 24.59
N ASP A 130 -19.66 9.50 25.51
CA ASP A 130 -20.96 9.32 26.15
C ASP A 130 -20.86 9.72 27.63
N ARG A 131 -21.98 10.16 28.20
CA ARG A 131 -22.10 10.39 29.64
C ARG A 131 -22.60 9.09 30.29
N ALA A 132 -21.93 8.69 31.37
CA ALA A 132 -22.32 7.54 32.20
C ALA A 132 -23.64 7.79 32.95
#